data_AF-A0A3B8SVK3-F1
#
_entry.id   AF-A0A3B8SVK3-F1
#
_cell.length_a   1.000
_cell.length_b   1.000
_cell.length_c   1.000
_cell.angle_alpha   90.00
_cell.angle_beta   90.00
_cell.angle_gamma   90.00
#
_symmetry.space_group_name_H-M   'P 1'
#
loop_
_entity.id
_entity.type
_entity.pdbx_description
1 polymer ?
#
loop_
_entity_poly.entity_id
_entity_poly.type
_entity_poly.pdbx_seq_one_letter_code
_entity_poly.pdbx_strand_id
1 'polypeptide(L)'
;MKVTKLYSEPCIQCQNTTRQLLCHLCRRHLQVGPFEINSLTEAWFLGNETIMQLIRHYDRTGQRRALSPIVQKIIPLLPRQARVWIAPPDDYALDALVKTIMDHDPAHAVTTRHRHGFRQIQLCRYPPKEPTQPTLCLMTH
;
A
#
# COMPACT_ATOMS: atom_id res chain seq x y z
N MET A 1 6.76 37.58 -5.70
CA MET A 1 6.09 36.33 -6.14
C MET A 1 7.00 35.15 -5.82
N LYS A 2 6.58 34.21 -4.96
CA LYS A 2 7.36 32.97 -4.73
C LYS A 2 7.21 32.08 -5.96
N VAL A 3 8.30 31.94 -6.74
CA VAL A 3 8.38 30.97 -7.83
C VAL A 3 8.32 29.58 -7.20
N THR A 4 7.14 28.96 -7.21
CA THR A 4 7.03 27.53 -6.89
C THR A 4 7.67 26.82 -8.07
N LYS A 5 8.95 26.43 -7.96
CA LYS A 5 9.53 25.44 -8.87
C LYS A 5 8.65 24.19 -8.74
N LEU A 6 7.77 24.00 -9.70
CA LEU A 6 7.00 22.78 -9.83
C LEU A 6 7.97 21.76 -10.39
N TYR A 7 8.77 21.16 -9.51
CA TYR A 7 9.66 20.08 -9.85
C TYR A 7 8.81 18.99 -10.51
N SER A 8 8.94 18.91 -11.83
CA SER A 8 8.31 17.88 -12.63
C SER A 8 9.29 16.73 -12.70
N GLU A 9 8.87 15.57 -12.21
CA GLU A 9 9.62 14.32 -12.27
C GLU A 9 8.95 13.41 -13.31
N PRO A 10 9.71 12.51 -13.96
CA PRO A 10 9.11 11.53 -14.85
C PRO A 10 8.26 10.54 -14.03
N CYS A 11 7.10 10.17 -14.57
CA CYS A 11 6.26 9.12 -14.02
C CYS A 11 7.07 7.82 -13.95
N ILE A 12 7.09 7.16 -12.79
CA ILE A 12 7.90 5.95 -12.60
C ILE A 12 7.52 4.81 -13.57
N GLN A 13 6.27 4.78 -14.04
CA GLN A 13 5.76 3.72 -14.94
C GLN A 13 5.95 4.05 -16.43
N CYS A 14 5.63 5.28 -16.86
CA CYS A 14 5.56 5.63 -18.28
C CYS A 14 6.47 6.79 -18.70
N GLN A 15 7.29 7.29 -17.78
CA GLN A 15 8.26 8.39 -17.99
C GLN A 15 7.67 9.75 -18.41
N ASN A 16 6.35 9.86 -18.60
CA ASN A 16 5.69 11.13 -18.86
C ASN A 16 5.95 12.15 -17.74
N THR A 17 6.21 13.40 -18.10
CA THR A 17 6.43 14.50 -17.16
C THR A 17 5.22 14.73 -16.26
N THR A 18 5.41 14.67 -14.94
CA THR A 18 4.33 14.79 -13.95
C THR A 18 4.84 15.46 -12.67
N ARG A 19 3.94 16.04 -11.88
CA ARG A 19 4.26 16.61 -10.54
C ARG A 19 4.10 15.57 -9.42
N GLN A 20 3.67 14.36 -9.78
CA GLN A 20 3.38 13.25 -8.88
C GLN A 20 4.20 12.04 -9.32
N LEU A 21 4.54 11.14 -8.39
CA LEU A 21 5.29 9.91 -8.67
C LEU A 21 4.67 9.04 -9.80
N LEU A 22 3.34 8.98 -9.85
CA LEU A 22 2.59 8.43 -10.97
C LEU A 22 1.80 9.53 -11.65
N CYS A 23 1.84 9.55 -12.98
CA CYS A 23 0.93 10.41 -13.75
C CYS A 23 -0.53 9.96 -13.54
N HIS A 24 -1.46 10.86 -13.83
CA HIS A 24 -2.90 10.61 -13.66
C HIS A 24 -3.36 9.31 -14.35
N LEU A 25 -2.88 9.05 -15.57
CA LEU A 25 -3.23 7.85 -16.34
C LEU A 25 -2.69 6.57 -15.67
N CYS A 26 -1.40 6.52 -15.32
CA CYS A 26 -0.82 5.34 -14.67
C CYS A 26 -1.44 5.07 -13.30
N ARG A 27 -1.79 6.11 -12.54
CA ARG A 27 -2.52 5.97 -11.28
C ARG A 27 -3.92 5.40 -11.48
N ARG A 28 -4.63 5.82 -12.53
CA ARG A 28 -5.97 5.29 -12.86
C ARG A 28 -5.90 3.80 -13.20
N HIS A 29 -4.92 3.42 -14.04
CA HIS A 29 -4.68 2.05 -14.47
C HIS A 29 -3.90 1.20 -13.46
N LEU A 30 -3.55 1.75 -12.29
CA LEU A 30 -2.93 0.97 -11.23
C LEU A 30 -3.91 -0.12 -10.78
N GLN A 31 -3.65 -1.33 -11.24
CA GLN A 31 -4.37 -2.53 -10.86
C GLN A 31 -3.74 -3.12 -9.61
N VAL A 32 -4.43 -3.05 -8.49
CA VAL A 32 -4.16 -3.99 -7.40
C VAL A 32 -4.58 -5.37 -7.94
N GLY A 33 -3.63 -6.31 -8.00
CA GLY A 33 -3.63 -7.51 -8.87
C GLY A 33 -4.78 -8.51 -8.66
N PRO A 34 -4.75 -9.68 -9.34
CA PRO A 34 -5.87 -10.61 -9.35
C PRO A 34 -6.15 -11.09 -7.92
N PHE A 35 -7.41 -10.91 -7.51
CA PHE A 35 -7.90 -11.35 -6.22
C PHE A 35 -7.95 -12.88 -6.19
N GLU A 36 -6.85 -13.56 -5.89
CA GLU A 36 -6.96 -14.90 -5.33
C GLU A 36 -7.43 -14.76 -3.89
N ILE A 37 -8.75 -14.64 -3.74
CA ILE A 37 -9.39 -15.00 -2.48
C ILE A 37 -9.12 -16.49 -2.34
N ASN A 38 -8.05 -16.84 -1.63
CA ASN A 38 -7.91 -18.22 -1.18
C ASN A 38 -9.15 -18.49 -0.30
N SER A 39 -9.98 -19.42 -0.76
CA SER A 39 -11.25 -19.80 -0.13
C SER A 39 -11.08 -20.35 1.30
N LEU A 40 -9.84 -20.51 1.77
CA LEU A 40 -9.49 -20.92 3.13
C LEU A 40 -8.99 -19.78 4.04
N THR A 41 -8.63 -18.58 3.53
CA THR A 41 -7.90 -17.57 4.34
C THR A 41 -8.22 -16.08 4.10
N GLU A 42 -9.29 -15.71 3.37
CA GLU A 42 -9.72 -14.30 3.19
C GLU A 42 -8.57 -13.32 2.87
N ALA A 43 -7.69 -13.69 1.94
CA ALA A 43 -6.48 -12.94 1.61
C ALA A 43 -6.62 -12.15 0.29
N TRP A 44 -6.08 -10.92 0.20
CA TRP A 44 -5.93 -10.17 -1.06
C TRP A 44 -4.47 -9.91 -1.39
N PHE A 45 -4.05 -10.25 -2.61
CA PHE A 45 -2.68 -10.10 -3.08
C PHE A 45 -2.50 -8.84 -3.94
N LEU A 46 -1.50 -8.02 -3.61
CA LEU A 46 -1.10 -6.81 -4.34
C LEU A 46 0.20 -7.10 -5.10
N GLY A 47 0.08 -7.69 -6.29
CA GLY A 47 1.21 -8.25 -7.05
C GLY A 47 1.51 -7.59 -8.40
N ASN A 48 1.28 -6.29 -8.59
CA ASN A 48 1.62 -5.62 -9.86
C ASN A 48 3.00 -4.94 -9.80
N GLU A 49 3.68 -4.85 -10.95
CA GLU A 49 5.04 -4.28 -11.04
C GLU A 49 5.12 -2.83 -10.54
N THR A 50 4.09 -2.03 -10.81
CA THR A 50 4.06 -0.62 -10.40
C THR A 50 4.00 -0.46 -8.88
N ILE A 51 3.26 -1.31 -8.15
CA ILE A 51 3.22 -1.34 -6.69
C ILE A 51 4.62 -1.67 -6.15
N MET A 52 5.31 -2.62 -6.78
CA MET A 52 6.69 -2.94 -6.42
C MET A 52 7.63 -1.76 -6.63
N GLN A 53 7.49 -1.04 -7.74
CA GLN A 53 8.29 0.16 -8.00
C GLN A 53 8.00 1.28 -7.00
N LEU A 54 6.74 1.45 -6.58
CA LEU A 54 6.35 2.42 -5.55
C LEU A 54 6.94 2.07 -4.18
N ILE A 55 6.87 0.79 -3.78
CA ILE A 55 7.48 0.30 -2.52
C ILE A 55 9.00 0.47 -2.57
N ARG A 56 9.66 0.07 -3.67
CA ARG A 56 11.11 0.27 -3.85
C ARG A 56 11.50 1.75 -3.82
N HIS A 57 10.67 2.64 -4.37
CA HIS A 57 10.92 4.08 -4.29
C HIS A 57 10.82 4.58 -2.84
N TYR A 58 9.83 4.11 -2.07
CA TYR A 58 9.75 4.39 -0.64
C TYR A 58 10.99 3.87 0.09
N ASP A 59 11.37 2.60 -0.11
CA ASP A 59 12.54 1.99 0.55
C ASP A 59 13.83 2.79 0.27
N ARG A 60 13.98 3.34 -0.94
CA ARG A 60 15.15 4.16 -1.32
C ARG A 60 15.14 5.58 -0.77
N THR A 61 13.97 6.19 -0.59
CA THR A 61 13.85 7.64 -0.35
C THR A 61 13.23 8.01 0.98
N GLY A 62 12.60 7.06 1.68
CA GLY A 62 11.76 7.28 2.86
C GLY A 62 10.49 8.10 2.60
N GLN A 63 10.18 8.44 1.34
CA GLN A 63 9.10 9.36 1.03
C GLN A 63 7.74 8.64 1.01
N ARG A 64 6.96 8.78 2.09
CA ARG A 64 5.62 8.19 2.25
C ARG A 64 4.63 8.51 1.11
N ARG A 65 4.81 9.64 0.40
CA ARG A 65 3.99 9.99 -0.78
C ARG A 65 4.02 8.94 -1.90
N ALA A 66 5.05 8.11 -1.96
CA ALA A 66 5.13 7.00 -2.90
C ALA A 66 4.11 5.89 -2.58
N LEU A 67 3.63 5.80 -1.34
CA LEU A 67 2.68 4.77 -0.90
C LEU A 67 1.21 5.20 -1.11
N SER A 68 0.94 6.51 -1.22
CA SER A 68 -0.41 7.05 -1.37
C SER A 68 -1.20 6.48 -2.56
N PRO A 69 -0.61 6.26 -3.76
CA PRO A 69 -1.34 5.62 -4.87
C PRO A 69 -1.81 4.21 -4.54
N ILE A 70 -1.04 3.46 -3.75
CA ILE A 70 -1.39 2.10 -3.30
C ILE A 70 -2.58 2.20 -2.34
N VAL A 71 -2.48 3.05 -1.31
CA VAL A 71 -3.51 3.23 -0.28
C VAL A 71 -4.87 3.59 -0.86
N GLN A 72 -4.91 4.52 -1.82
CA GLN A 72 -6.17 4.94 -2.46
C GLN A 72 -6.86 3.84 -3.25
N LYS A 73 -6.12 2.81 -3.67
CA LYS A 73 -6.68 1.62 -4.31
C LYS A 73 -7.10 0.56 -3.30
N ILE A 74 -6.39 0.46 -2.17
CA ILE A 74 -6.70 -0.49 -1.09
C ILE A 74 -7.98 -0.09 -0.35
N ILE A 75 -8.11 1.18 0.07
CA ILE A 75 -9.22 1.63 0.95
C ILE A 75 -10.61 1.18 0.47
N PRO A 76 -10.98 1.35 -0.82
CA PRO A 76 -12.30 0.92 -1.31
C PRO A 76 -12.54 -0.59 -1.27
N LEU A 77 -11.48 -1.39 -1.23
CA LEU A 77 -11.54 -2.85 -1.18
C LEU A 77 -11.69 -3.37 0.24
N LEU A 78 -11.34 -2.56 1.25
CA LEU A 78 -11.32 -2.99 2.64
C LEU A 78 -12.70 -3.43 3.15
N PRO A 79 -12.75 -4.40 4.07
CA PRO A 79 -14.00 -4.78 4.70
C PRO A 79 -14.50 -3.62 5.55
N ARG A 80 -15.76 -3.21 5.35
CA ARG A 80 -16.36 -2.08 6.09
C ARG A 80 -16.33 -2.23 7.62
N GLN A 81 -16.28 -3.46 8.11
CA GLN A 81 -16.34 -3.82 9.53
C GLN A 81 -14.96 -3.98 10.17
N ALA A 82 -13.92 -4.25 9.39
CA ALA A 82 -12.57 -4.43 9.90
C ALA A 82 -11.83 -3.09 9.82
N ARG A 83 -11.46 -2.54 10.97
CA ARG A 83 -10.81 -1.21 11.05
C ARG A 83 -9.48 -1.24 11.79
N VAL A 84 -9.09 -2.41 12.32
CA VAL A 84 -7.88 -2.56 13.11
C VAL A 84 -6.82 -3.25 12.28
N TRP A 85 -5.72 -2.55 12.00
CA TRP A 85 -4.57 -3.07 11.27
C TRP A 85 -3.57 -3.71 12.22
N ILE A 86 -3.04 -4.87 11.82
CA ILE A 86 -1.88 -5.49 12.45
C ILE A 86 -0.67 -5.15 11.59
N ALA A 87 0.16 -4.24 12.09
CA ALA A 87 1.42 -3.90 11.44
C ALA A 87 2.53 -4.83 11.98
N PRO A 88 3.28 -5.52 11.11
CA PRO A 88 4.46 -6.26 11.53
C PRO A 88 5.49 -5.29 12.12
N PRO A 89 6.05 -5.56 13.32
CA PRO A 89 6.94 -4.63 14.00
C PRO A 89 8.26 -4.38 13.23
N ASP A 90 8.67 -5.33 12.38
CA ASP A 90 9.98 -5.33 11.73
C ASP A 90 9.95 -4.88 10.25
N ASP A 91 8.77 -4.47 9.73
CA ASP A 91 8.64 -4.05 8.33
C ASP A 91 8.20 -2.60 8.19
N TYR A 92 9.20 -1.72 8.04
CA TYR A 92 9.02 -0.27 7.91
C TYR A 92 8.15 0.15 6.72
N ALA A 93 8.10 -0.64 5.64
CA ALA A 93 7.25 -0.34 4.49
C ALA A 93 5.76 -0.63 4.79
N LEU A 94 5.50 -1.73 5.52
CA LEU A 94 4.15 -2.09 5.95
C LEU A 94 3.62 -1.12 7.01
N ASP A 95 4.44 -0.76 8.00
CA ASP A 95 4.10 0.26 8.99
C ASP A 95 3.78 1.61 8.31
N ALA A 96 4.60 2.03 7.35
CA ALA A 96 4.36 3.26 6.60
C ALA A 96 3.10 3.18 5.73
N LEU A 97 2.78 2.03 5.15
CA LEU A 97 1.52 1.81 4.41
C LEU A 97 0.32 1.95 5.35
N VAL A 98 0.33 1.30 6.51
CA VAL A 98 -0.75 1.40 7.51
C VAL A 98 -0.92 2.83 8.01
N LYS A 99 0.18 3.53 8.32
CA LYS A 99 0.12 4.96 8.68
C LYS A 99 -0.47 5.80 7.56
N THR A 100 -0.09 5.53 6.31
CA THR A 100 -0.62 6.25 5.14
C THR A 100 -2.13 5.96 4.95
N ILE A 101 -2.61 4.76 5.28
CA ILE A 101 -4.05 4.44 5.31
C ILE A 101 -4.76 5.28 6.37
N MET A 102 -4.23 5.32 7.59
CA MET A 102 -4.83 6.12 8.68
C MET A 102 -4.85 7.63 8.36
N ASP A 103 -3.84 8.14 7.65
CA ASP A 103 -3.81 9.53 7.18
C ASP A 103 -4.93 9.82 6.14
N HIS A 104 -5.37 8.81 5.36
CA HIS A 104 -6.43 8.96 4.36
C HIS A 104 -7.83 8.62 4.90
N ASP A 105 -7.92 7.67 5.82
CA ASP A 105 -9.17 7.25 6.47
C ASP A 105 -8.94 7.05 7.99
N PRO A 106 -9.14 8.11 8.79
CA PRO A 106 -8.91 8.09 10.24
C PRO A 106 -9.83 7.14 11.03
N ALA A 107 -10.82 6.52 10.38
CA ALA A 107 -11.64 5.50 11.03
C ALA A 107 -10.86 4.21 11.32
N HIS A 108 -9.67 4.05 10.73
CA HIS A 108 -8.79 2.91 10.94
C HIS A 108 -7.83 3.15 12.11
N ALA A 109 -7.48 2.07 12.81
CA ALA A 109 -6.52 2.05 13.91
C ALA A 109 -5.43 1.01 13.65
N VAL A 110 -4.28 1.13 14.31
CA VAL A 110 -3.19 0.15 14.26
C VAL A 110 -2.98 -0.51 15.61
N THR A 111 -2.66 -1.80 15.60
CA THR A 111 -2.24 -2.57 16.77
C THR A 111 -1.03 -3.43 16.43
N THR A 112 -0.21 -3.71 17.43
CA THR A 112 0.98 -4.57 17.31
C THR A 112 0.70 -6.01 17.70
N ARG A 113 -0.51 -6.33 18.17
CA ARG A 113 -0.90 -7.67 18.65
C ARG A 113 -2.29 -8.03 18.18
N HIS A 114 -2.52 -9.32 17.94
CA HIS A 114 -3.87 -9.83 17.73
C HIS A 114 -4.75 -9.51 18.95
N ARG A 115 -5.99 -9.09 18.69
CA ARG A 115 -7.00 -8.83 19.71
C ARG A 115 -8.22 -9.67 19.41
N HIS A 116 -8.47 -10.65 20.26
CA HIS A 116 -9.68 -11.47 20.18
C HIS A 116 -10.93 -10.59 20.30
N GLY A 117 -11.93 -10.84 19.44
CA GLY A 117 -13.22 -10.15 19.44
C GLY A 117 -13.33 -8.94 18.50
N PHE A 118 -12.27 -8.59 17.76
CA PHE A 118 -12.31 -7.55 16.72
C PHE A 118 -11.97 -8.14 15.37
N ARG A 119 -12.64 -7.67 14.30
CA ARG A 119 -12.21 -7.98 12.93
C ARG A 119 -10.94 -7.19 12.61
N GLN A 120 -9.87 -7.89 12.30
CA GLN A 120 -8.54 -7.32 12.10
C GLN A 120 -8.09 -7.50 10.64
N ILE A 121 -7.25 -6.57 10.18
CA ILE A 121 -6.64 -6.60 8.86
C ILE A 121 -5.13 -6.72 9.05
N GLN A 122 -4.51 -7.74 8.50
CA GLN A 122 -3.06 -7.88 8.52
C GLN A 122 -2.50 -7.61 7.13
N LEU A 123 -1.51 -6.72 7.03
CA LEU A 123 -0.70 -6.57 5.82
C LEU A 123 0.61 -7.32 6.02
N CYS A 124 0.98 -8.20 5.10
CA CYS A 124 2.23 -8.97 5.16
C CYS A 124 2.90 -9.09 3.79
N ARG A 125 4.20 -9.42 3.75
CA ARG A 125 4.89 -9.81 2.51
C ARG A 125 4.65 -11.30 2.22
N TYR A 126 4.45 -11.63 0.96
CA TYR A 126 4.25 -12.98 0.47
C TYR A 126 5.14 -13.26 -0.76
N PRO A 127 5.94 -14.34 -0.76
CA PRO A 127 6.15 -15.27 0.35
C PRO A 127 6.83 -14.57 1.55
N PRO A 128 6.56 -14.97 2.80
CA PRO A 128 7.17 -14.35 3.98
C PRO A 128 8.70 -14.44 4.02
N LYS A 129 9.31 -15.37 3.25
CA LYS A 129 10.74 -15.69 3.26
C LYS A 129 11.49 -15.33 1.96
N GLU A 130 10.83 -14.76 0.95
CA GLU A 130 11.47 -14.41 -0.33
C GLU A 130 11.27 -12.93 -0.69
N PRO A 131 12.27 -12.06 -0.42
CA PRO A 131 12.18 -10.62 -0.65
C PRO A 131 12.39 -10.19 -2.12
N THR A 132 12.57 -11.14 -3.04
CA THR A 132 12.87 -10.86 -4.45
C THR A 132 11.62 -10.55 -5.28
N GLN A 133 10.45 -11.05 -4.88
CA GLN A 133 9.14 -10.71 -5.47
C GLN A 133 8.05 -10.54 -4.38
N PRO A 134 8.16 -9.58 -3.43
CA PRO A 134 7.24 -9.49 -2.32
C PRO A 134 5.86 -9.01 -2.78
N THR A 135 4.91 -9.92 -2.85
CA THR A 135 3.49 -9.59 -2.99
C THR A 135 3.00 -9.11 -1.63
N LEU A 136 2.30 -7.98 -1.55
CA LEU A 136 1.63 -7.63 -0.29
C LEU A 136 0.36 -8.45 -0.17
N CYS A 137 0.14 -9.10 0.95
CA CYS A 137 -1.08 -9.84 1.24
C CYS A 137 -1.86 -9.13 2.35
N LEU A 138 -3.16 -8.97 2.15
CA LEU A 138 -4.10 -8.44 3.13
C LEU A 138 -4.94 -9.59 3.67
N MET A 139 -4.82 -9.94 4.94
CA MET A 139 -5.59 -11.01 5.58
C MET A 139 -6.66 -10.41 6.49
N THR A 140 -7.89 -10.91 6.44
CA THR A 140 -8.92 -10.58 7.43
C THR A 140 -9.05 -11.68 8.47
N HIS A 141 -9.03 -11.29 9.75
CA HIS A 141 -9.15 -12.17 10.92
C HIS A 141 -10.32 -11.75 11.79
#